data_AF-A0A259LL36-F1
#
_entry.id   AF-A0A259LL36-F1
#
_cell.length_a   1.000
_cell.length_b   1.000
_cell.length_c   1.000
_cell.angle_alpha   90.00
_cell.angle_beta   90.00
_cell.angle_gamma   90.00
#
_symmetry.space_group_name_H-M   'P 1'
#
loop_
_entity.id
_entity.type
_entity.pdbx_description
1 polymer ?
#
loop_
_entity_poly.entity_id
_entity_poly.type
_entity_poly.pdbx_seq_one_letter_code
_entity_poly.pdbx_strand_id
1 'polypeptide(L)'
;MGGYTLYGAEVSYFTGKARAYLRWRGVDFHEELATQAVYRDVILPKVGWPVIPVMVTPEGEVVQDSADIIETVEAREGLSPPAIPQTPLQRFVAQLLHLYADEWLTLPAMHYRWSYN
;
A
#
# COMPACT_ATOMS: atom_id res chain seq x y z
N MET A 1 15.73 -15.68 1.76
CA MET A 1 14.42 -16.16 1.27
C MET A 1 13.41 -15.75 2.32
N GLY A 2 12.74 -14.62 2.10
CA GLY A 2 11.68 -14.11 2.97
C GLY A 2 10.68 -13.37 2.10
N GLY A 3 9.41 -13.36 2.50
CA GLY A 3 8.36 -12.62 1.82
C GLY A 3 8.51 -11.10 1.94
N TYR A 4 7.52 -10.37 1.44
CA TYR A 4 7.43 -8.92 1.58
C TYR A 4 7.22 -8.53 3.05
N THR A 5 7.79 -7.41 3.48
CA THR A 5 7.48 -6.82 4.80
C THR A 5 6.64 -5.57 4.60
N LEU A 6 5.44 -5.51 5.15
CA LEU A 6 4.60 -4.30 5.16
C LEU A 6 4.73 -3.59 6.50
N TYR A 7 5.32 -2.41 6.52
CA TYR A 7 5.32 -1.51 7.67
C TYR A 7 4.06 -0.63 7.64
N GLY A 8 3.22 -0.76 8.65
CA GLY A 8 2.00 0.02 8.73
C GLY A 8 1.32 -0.02 10.09
N ALA A 9 0.05 0.37 10.12
CA ALA A 9 -0.77 0.32 11.33
C ALA A 9 -2.24 0.13 10.96
N GLU A 10 -3.00 -0.59 11.81
CA GLU A 10 -4.44 -0.81 11.63
C GLU A 10 -5.25 0.49 11.46
N VAL A 11 -4.77 1.56 12.06
CA VAL A 11 -5.43 2.86 12.03
C VAL A 11 -5.27 3.61 10.70
N SER A 12 -4.38 3.15 9.81
CA SER A 12 -4.12 3.76 8.49
C SER A 12 -4.96 3.09 7.41
N TYR A 13 -5.82 3.87 6.74
CA TYR A 13 -6.62 3.38 5.61
C TYR A 13 -5.75 2.89 4.45
N PHE A 14 -4.66 3.58 4.16
CA PHE A 14 -3.72 3.20 3.11
C PHE A 14 -2.94 1.92 3.44
N THR A 15 -2.62 1.68 4.71
CA THR A 15 -2.09 0.38 5.15
C THR A 15 -3.15 -0.71 4.94
N GLY A 16 -4.40 -0.45 5.35
CA GLY A 16 -5.51 -1.38 5.13
C GLY A 16 -5.70 -1.77 3.67
N LYS A 17 -5.59 -0.80 2.75
CA LYS A 17 -5.65 -1.01 1.30
C LYS A 17 -4.50 -1.90 0.79
N ALA A 18 -3.25 -1.55 1.11
CA ALA A 18 -2.08 -2.34 0.71
C ALA A 18 -2.15 -3.77 1.25
N ARG A 19 -2.49 -3.93 2.55
CA ARG A 19 -2.69 -5.23 3.20
C ARG A 19 -3.77 -6.06 2.51
N ALA A 20 -4.92 -5.46 2.21
CA ALA A 20 -6.02 -6.15 1.54
C ALA A 20 -5.59 -6.69 0.18
N TYR A 21 -4.86 -5.87 -0.59
CA TYR A 21 -4.29 -6.31 -1.86
C TYR A 21 -3.29 -7.45 -1.69
N LEU A 22 -2.29 -7.33 -0.80
CA LEU A 22 -1.27 -8.37 -0.61
C LEU A 22 -1.90 -9.71 -0.22
N ARG A 23 -2.90 -9.69 0.67
CA ARG A 23 -3.69 -10.87 1.05
C ARG A 23 -4.44 -11.47 -0.13
N TRP A 24 -5.14 -10.63 -0.91
CA TRP A 24 -5.91 -11.10 -2.07
C TRP A 24 -5.01 -11.65 -3.18
N ARG A 25 -3.86 -10.99 -3.43
CA ARG A 25 -2.85 -11.42 -4.39
C ARG A 25 -2.21 -12.75 -3.98
N GLY A 26 -2.18 -13.03 -2.68
CA GLY A 26 -1.72 -14.32 -2.13
C GLY A 26 -0.19 -14.44 -2.09
N VAL A 27 0.52 -13.31 -2.06
CA VAL A 27 1.98 -13.31 -1.88
C VAL A 27 2.35 -13.60 -0.44
N ASP A 28 3.53 -14.18 -0.23
CA ASP A 28 4.11 -14.31 1.10
C ASP A 28 4.49 -12.91 1.60
N PHE A 29 3.85 -12.47 2.67
CA PHE A 29 4.18 -11.23 3.33
C PHE A 29 3.88 -11.30 4.82
N HIS A 30 4.62 -10.52 5.60
CA HIS A 30 4.28 -10.24 6.98
C HIS A 30 4.12 -8.75 7.20
N GLU A 31 3.28 -8.40 8.16
CA GLU A 31 3.04 -7.01 8.52
C GLU A 31 3.68 -6.69 9.86
N GLU A 32 4.43 -5.59 9.91
CA GLU A 32 5.05 -5.06 11.11
C GLU A 32 4.47 -3.70 11.47
N LEU A 33 4.24 -3.49 12.77
CA LEU A 33 3.78 -2.21 13.27
C LEU A 33 4.85 -1.14 13.00
N ALA A 34 4.44 -0.03 12.38
CA ALA A 34 5.29 1.13 12.14
C ALA A 34 5.56 1.91 13.44
N THR A 35 6.43 1.36 14.29
CA THR A 35 6.87 2.00 15.53
C THR A 35 7.82 3.18 15.26
N GLN A 36 8.11 3.98 16.28
CA GLN A 36 9.11 5.06 16.18
C GLN A 36 10.48 4.55 15.71
N ALA A 37 10.87 3.33 16.11
CA ALA A 37 12.12 2.72 15.65
C ALA A 37 12.07 2.42 14.15
N VAL A 38 10.96 1.87 13.64
CA VAL A 38 10.76 1.65 12.19
C VAL A 38 10.83 2.96 11.42
N TYR A 39 10.20 4.03 11.92
CA TYR A 39 10.29 5.35 11.28
C TYR A 39 11.72 5.85 11.19
N ARG A 40 12.49 5.75 12.28
CA ARG A 40 13.88 6.21 12.35
C ARG A 40 14.85 5.36 11.53
N ASP A 41 14.68 4.04 11.56
CA ASP A 41 15.70 3.10 11.06
C ASP A 41 15.38 2.59 9.64
N VAL A 42 14.11 2.63 9.22
CA VAL A 42 13.66 2.11 7.93
C VAL A 42 13.06 3.21 7.06
N ILE A 43 12.02 3.90 7.52
CA ILE A 43 11.22 4.80 6.66
C ILE A 43 11.99 6.07 6.31
N LEU A 44 12.43 6.84 7.32
CA LEU A 44 13.10 8.12 7.10
C LEU A 44 14.42 7.99 6.32
N PRO A 45 15.32 7.04 6.64
CA PRO A 45 16.60 6.94 5.93
C PRO A 45 16.46 6.54 4.46
N LYS A 46 15.41 5.79 4.12
CA LYS A 46 15.26 5.21 2.77
C LYS A 46 14.30 5.98 1.88
N VAL A 47 13.28 6.61 2.46
CA VAL A 47 12.21 7.27 1.71
C VAL A 47 12.17 8.78 1.95
N GLY A 48 12.72 9.26 3.07
CA GLY A 48 12.76 10.69 3.41
C GLY A 48 11.41 11.30 3.83
N TRP A 49 10.31 10.55 3.75
CA TRP A 49 8.96 11.01 4.08
C TRP A 49 8.30 10.08 5.10
N PRO A 50 7.91 10.56 6.30
CA PRO A 50 7.42 9.71 7.38
C PRO A 50 5.93 9.34 7.24
N VAL A 51 5.55 8.73 6.12
CA VAL A 51 4.19 8.27 5.85
C VAL A 51 4.15 6.76 5.62
N ILE A 52 3.13 6.12 6.19
CA ILE A 52 2.82 4.70 6.03
C ILE A 52 1.64 4.53 5.06
N PRO A 53 1.57 3.42 4.30
CA PRO A 53 2.42 2.23 4.39
C PRO A 53 3.79 2.38 3.70
N VAL A 54 4.73 1.54 4.13
CA VAL A 54 5.99 1.28 3.43
C VAL A 54 6.19 -0.23 3.35
N MET A 55 6.54 -0.74 2.17
CA MET A 55 6.86 -2.15 1.96
C MET A 55 8.35 -2.33 1.70
N VAL A 56 8.93 -3.42 2.19
CA VAL A 56 10.26 -3.89 1.81
C VAL A 56 10.12 -5.20 1.05
N THR A 57 10.73 -5.28 -0.14
CA THR A 57 10.69 -6.47 -0.97
C THR A 57 11.65 -7.55 -0.44
N PRO A 58 11.54 -8.81 -0.90
CA PRO A 58 12.48 -9.88 -0.56
C PRO A 58 13.97 -9.54 -0.83
N GLU A 59 14.23 -8.64 -1.79
CA GLU A 59 15.55 -8.16 -2.19
C GLU A 59 16.00 -6.90 -1.42
N GLY A 60 15.15 -6.38 -0.53
CA GLY A 60 15.46 -5.22 0.30
C GLY A 60 15.15 -3.85 -0.33
N GLU A 61 14.51 -3.82 -1.51
CA GLU A 61 13.99 -2.59 -2.10
C GLU A 61 12.86 -2.05 -1.23
N VAL A 62 12.76 -0.71 -1.11
CA VAL A 62 11.77 -0.05 -0.27
C VAL A 62 10.82 0.75 -1.13
N VAL A 63 9.53 0.46 -0.96
CA VAL A 63 8.44 1.06 -1.73
C VAL A 63 7.49 1.73 -0.76
N GLN A 64 7.27 3.02 -0.91
CA GLN A 64 6.26 3.78 -0.17
C GLN A 64 5.06 4.03 -1.06
N ASP A 65 3.91 4.25 -0.43
CA ASP A 65 2.61 4.46 -1.07
C ASP A 65 1.88 3.16 -1.45
N SER A 66 0.57 3.14 -1.19
CA SER A 66 -0.26 1.96 -1.44
C SER A 66 -0.41 1.62 -2.92
N ALA A 67 -0.43 2.61 -3.81
CA ALA A 67 -0.52 2.40 -5.25
C ALA A 67 0.80 1.81 -5.79
N ASP A 68 1.94 2.40 -5.41
CA ASP A 68 3.27 1.95 -5.83
C ASP A 68 3.58 0.54 -5.30
N ILE A 69 3.14 0.21 -4.08
CA ILE A 69 3.21 -1.15 -3.53
C ILE A 69 2.45 -2.14 -4.43
N ILE A 70 1.21 -1.81 -4.79
CA ILE A 70 0.37 -2.66 -5.65
C ILE A 70 1.05 -2.84 -7.01
N GLU A 71 1.48 -1.76 -7.66
CA GLU A 71 2.13 -1.81 -8.97
C GLU A 71 3.43 -2.61 -8.95
N THR A 72 4.23 -2.46 -7.89
CA THR A 72 5.49 -3.19 -7.71
C THR A 72 5.24 -4.69 -7.64
N VAL A 73 4.28 -5.13 -6.82
CA VAL A 73 3.96 -6.55 -6.68
C VAL A 73 3.31 -7.10 -7.96
N GLU A 74 2.41 -6.35 -8.62
CA GLU A 74 1.85 -6.76 -9.92
C GLU A 74 2.95 -7.02 -10.96
N ALA A 75 3.93 -6.11 -11.05
CA ALA A 75 5.01 -6.20 -12.02
C ALA A 75 5.98 -7.36 -11.72
N ARG A 76 6.24 -7.65 -10.44
CA ARG A 76 7.19 -8.69 -10.01
C ARG A 76 6.61 -10.09 -10.06
N GLU A 77 5.37 -10.25 -9.60
CA GLU A 77 4.76 -11.57 -9.43
C GLU A 77 4.04 -12.04 -10.71
N GLY A 78 3.50 -11.12 -11.52
CA GLY A 78 2.88 -11.44 -12.81
C GLY A 78 1.71 -12.43 -12.74
N LEU A 79 1.03 -12.52 -11.59
CA LEU A 79 -0.03 -13.50 -11.34
C LEU A 79 -1.33 -13.16 -12.09
N SER A 80 -2.12 -14.20 -12.39
CA SER A 80 -3.42 -14.06 -13.04
C SER A 80 -4.57 -14.37 -12.08
N PRO A 81 -5.68 -13.60 -12.08
CA PRO A 81 -5.88 -12.38 -12.90
C PRO A 81 -5.10 -11.17 -12.35
N PRO A 82 -4.70 -10.22 -13.21
CA PRO A 82 -4.10 -8.98 -12.76
C PRO A 82 -5.12 -8.13 -12.00
N ALA A 83 -4.67 -7.38 -11.00
CA ALA A 83 -5.48 -6.42 -10.25
C ALA A 83 -5.76 -5.19 -11.12
N ILE A 84 -4.80 -4.85 -11.99
CA ILE A 84 -4.87 -3.72 -12.89
C ILE A 84 -5.22 -4.23 -14.30
N PRO A 85 -6.37 -3.85 -14.87
CA PRO A 85 -6.74 -4.26 -16.22
C PRO A 85 -5.70 -3.85 -17.26
N GLN A 86 -5.51 -4.71 -18.28
CA GLN A 86 -4.53 -4.48 -19.34
C GLN A 86 -5.06 -3.65 -20.51
N THR A 87 -6.38 -3.68 -20.76
CA THR A 87 -6.96 -2.90 -21.87
C THR A 87 -6.98 -1.41 -21.51
N PRO A 88 -6.69 -0.49 -22.45
CA PRO A 88 -6.56 0.92 -22.14
C PRO A 88 -7.80 1.55 -21.48
N LEU A 89 -9.00 1.21 -21.96
CA LEU A 89 -10.25 1.76 -21.42
C LEU A 89 -10.50 1.29 -19.98
N GLN A 90 -10.37 -0.02 -19.72
CA GLN A 90 -10.59 -0.55 -18.38
C GLN A 90 -9.51 -0.06 -17.41
N ARG A 91 -8.26 0.06 -17.87
CA ARG A 91 -7.18 0.63 -17.06
C ARG A 91 -7.46 2.08 -16.69
N PHE A 92 -7.92 2.89 -17.64
CA PHE A 92 -8.28 4.28 -17.39
C PHE A 92 -9.42 4.38 -16.35
N VAL A 93 -10.48 3.59 -16.50
CA VAL A 93 -11.59 3.56 -15.53
C VAL A 93 -11.11 3.09 -14.14
N ALA A 94 -10.26 2.06 -14.08
CA ALA A 94 -9.69 1.58 -12.83
C ALA A 94 -8.87 2.68 -12.12
N GLN A 95 -8.07 3.44 -12.86
CA GLN A 95 -7.30 4.56 -12.31
C GLN A 95 -8.19 5.73 -11.85
N LEU A 96 -9.31 6.02 -12.53
CA LEU A 96 -10.28 7.00 -12.04
C LEU A 96 -10.92 6.59 -10.71
N LEU A 97 -11.28 5.31 -10.56
CA LEU A 97 -11.81 4.78 -9.30
C LEU A 97 -10.75 4.81 -8.19
N HIS A 98 -9.51 4.49 -8.54
CA HIS A 98 -8.36 4.55 -7.63
C HIS A 98 -8.14 5.98 -7.10
N LEU A 99 -8.06 6.96 -8.00
CA LEU A 99 -7.94 8.38 -7.67
C LEU A 99 -9.10 8.87 -6.81
N TYR A 100 -10.33 8.47 -7.15
CA TYR A 100 -11.51 8.85 -6.36
C TYR A 100 -11.45 8.30 -4.93
N ALA A 101 -11.00 7.05 -4.76
CA ALA A 101 -10.85 6.46 -3.44
C ALA A 101 -9.77 7.15 -2.60
N ASP A 102 -8.61 7.44 -3.20
CA ASP A 102 -7.46 7.97 -2.46
C ASP A 102 -7.59 9.46 -2.13
N GLU A 103 -8.21 10.25 -3.00
CA GLU A 103 -8.30 11.71 -2.82
C GLU A 103 -9.64 12.17 -2.25
N TRP A 104 -10.75 11.55 -2.68
CA TRP A 104 -12.08 12.08 -2.36
C TRP A 104 -12.78 11.32 -1.25
N LEU A 105 -12.61 10.00 -1.14
CA LEU A 105 -13.20 9.22 -0.03
C LEU A 105 -12.46 9.43 1.30
N THR A 106 -11.24 9.98 1.28
CA THR A 106 -10.52 10.36 2.49
C THR A 106 -11.18 11.55 3.20
N LEU A 107 -11.84 12.47 2.49
CA LEU A 107 -12.56 13.60 3.09
C LEU A 107 -13.66 13.14 4.05
N PRO A 108 -14.67 12.34 3.64
CA PRO A 108 -15.66 11.83 4.57
C PRO A 108 -15.02 10.89 5.61
N ALA A 109 -14.02 10.08 5.26
CA ALA A 109 -13.35 9.20 6.22
C ALA A 109 -12.71 9.99 7.37
N MET A 110 -12.00 11.09 7.06
CA MET A 110 -11.42 11.99 8.07
C MET A 110 -12.50 12.73 8.87
N HIS A 111 -13.57 13.18 8.22
CA HIS A 111 -14.69 13.81 8.92
C HIS A 111 -15.31 12.85 9.95
N TYR A 112 -15.66 11.64 9.55
CA TYR A 112 -16.20 10.64 10.47
C TYR A 112 -15.22 10.28 11.58
N ARG A 113 -13.94 10.14 11.23
CA ARG A 113 -12.88 9.82 12.19
C ARG A 113 -12.73 10.89 13.26
N TRP A 114 -12.73 12.18 12.92
CA TRP A 114 -12.38 13.25 13.86
C TRP A 114 -13.57 13.97 14.48
N SER A 115 -14.75 13.88 13.87
CA SER A 115 -15.96 14.52 14.39
C SER A 115 -16.82 13.59 15.23
N TYR A 116 -16.66 12.26 15.09
CA TYR A 116 -17.56 11.28 15.72
C TYR A 116 -16.86 10.10 16.43
N ASN A 117 -15.52 10.04 16.46
CA ASN A 117 -14.75 9.15 17.34
C ASN A 117 -13.90 9.99 18.30
#